data_AF-A0A3B0ZFA0-F1
#
_entry.id   AF-A0A3B0ZFA0-F1
#
_cell.length_a   1.000
_cell.length_b   1.000
_cell.length_c   1.000
_cell.angle_alpha   90.00
_cell.angle_beta   90.00
_cell.angle_gamma   90.00
#
_symmetry.space_group_name_H-M   'P 1'
#
loop_
_entity.id
_entity.type
_entity.pdbx_description
1 polymer ?
#
loop_
_entity_poly.entity_id
_entity_poly.type
_entity_poly.pdbx_seq_one_letter_code
_entity_poly.pdbx_strand_id
1 'polypeptide(L)'
;MKKYILISLLGLIIMLGGCIPFGVAIQNAVNTNEVLNESIPINKNYITSVININTRHLILPALKIHFSSNEVNSNTLLQSNEYEAKFQFPVSLIISDINNKKLYKYTDKLDWNHGTKSYDLNNVNSQQAEVIVEIDLDKILIPKPGKIKLSVFIADDSIYKAKLHSAKLIVYDNVYQHSSNILIGVGILFFGMLVLVIGIILIIRYQAQTPHKNKTKYSAPAEAERNSSINTSAMLCHLSTFSGIFVPFGGILGPLIFWLVKKDEHPFINRHGIAALNFHLSMMIYYFVSFLLAFIIIGFFLLIMLALADFILSIIASIKASNGEEYQYPFAVPFINEVKN
;
A
#
# COMPACT_ATOMS: atom_id res chain seq x y z
N MET A 1 -27.63 21.87 -0.02
CA MET A 1 -27.09 20.84 -0.95
C MET A 1 -25.80 21.27 -1.67
N LYS A 2 -25.81 22.30 -2.55
CA LYS A 2 -24.64 22.68 -3.39
C LYS A 2 -23.30 22.78 -2.63
N LYS A 3 -23.29 23.43 -1.46
CA LYS A 3 -22.07 23.55 -0.61
C LYS A 3 -21.51 22.21 -0.13
N TYR A 4 -22.35 21.20 0.13
CA TYR A 4 -21.91 19.88 0.59
C TYR A 4 -21.34 19.04 -0.55
N ILE A 5 -21.92 19.17 -1.75
CA ILE A 5 -21.37 18.60 -2.99
C ILE A 5 -19.97 19.16 -3.24
N LEU A 6 -19.78 20.48 -3.07
CA LEU A 6 -18.48 21.11 -3.24
C LEU A 6 -17.44 20.57 -2.23
N ILE A 7 -17.81 20.36 -0.97
CA ILE A 7 -16.92 19.74 0.04
C ILE A 7 -16.54 18.32 -0.37
N SER A 8 -17.52 17.50 -0.81
CA SER A 8 -17.27 16.13 -1.27
C SER A 8 -16.32 16.10 -2.47
N LEU A 9 -16.53 16.98 -3.46
CA LEU A 9 -15.66 17.10 -4.64
C LEU A 9 -14.27 17.57 -4.26
N LEU A 10 -14.15 18.53 -3.34
CA LEU A 10 -12.85 18.99 -2.86
C LEU A 10 -12.07 17.85 -2.19
N GLY A 11 -12.73 17.05 -1.34
CA GLY A 11 -12.13 15.87 -0.74
C GLY A 11 -11.63 14.86 -1.77
N LEU A 12 -12.43 14.58 -2.81
CA LEU A 12 -12.05 13.71 -3.91
C LEU A 12 -10.82 14.22 -4.67
N ILE A 13 -10.78 15.52 -5.00
CA ILE A 13 -9.65 16.15 -5.70
C ILE A 13 -8.38 16.05 -4.87
N ILE A 14 -8.45 16.37 -3.57
CA ILE A 14 -7.31 16.26 -2.65
C ILE A 14 -6.82 14.82 -2.59
N MET A 15 -7.74 13.86 -2.44
CA MET A 15 -7.41 12.44 -2.37
C MET A 15 -6.67 11.98 -3.63
N LEU A 16 -7.20 12.28 -4.82
CA LEU A 16 -6.54 11.95 -6.09
C LEU A 16 -5.18 12.66 -6.25
N GLY A 17 -5.04 13.88 -5.74
CA GLY A 17 -3.77 14.61 -5.71
C GLY A 17 -2.68 13.93 -4.89
N GLY A 18 -3.06 13.15 -3.86
CA GLY A 18 -2.13 12.36 -3.05
C GLY A 18 -1.41 11.25 -3.82
N CYS A 19 -1.94 10.84 -4.98
CA CYS A 19 -1.26 9.90 -5.88
C CYS A 19 -0.03 10.51 -6.57
N ILE A 20 0.08 11.83 -6.67
CA ILE A 20 1.18 12.50 -7.38
C ILE A 20 2.52 12.30 -6.62
N PRO A 21 2.66 12.62 -5.32
CA PRO A 21 3.88 12.32 -4.58
C PRO A 21 4.27 10.85 -4.62
N PHE A 22 3.29 9.94 -4.60
CA PHE A 22 3.54 8.50 -4.71
C PHE A 22 4.10 8.11 -6.08
N GLY A 23 3.48 8.60 -7.17
CA GLY A 23 3.99 8.39 -8.54
C GLY A 23 5.40 8.95 -8.72
N VAL A 24 5.68 10.14 -8.18
CA VAL A 24 7.03 10.73 -8.18
C VAL A 24 8.00 9.85 -7.37
N ALA A 25 7.61 9.33 -6.21
CA ALA A 25 8.45 8.45 -5.41
C ALA A 25 8.84 7.16 -6.16
N ILE A 26 7.89 6.54 -6.86
CA ILE A 26 8.13 5.35 -7.70
C ILE A 26 9.02 5.72 -8.89
N GLN A 27 8.69 6.77 -9.63
CA GLN A 27 9.49 7.20 -10.79
C GLN A 27 10.95 7.47 -10.40
N ASN A 28 11.15 8.12 -9.25
CA ASN A 28 12.47 8.41 -8.70
C ASN A 28 13.19 7.16 -8.18
N ALA A 29 12.47 6.10 -7.82
CA ALA A 29 13.07 4.80 -7.47
C ALA A 29 13.60 4.06 -8.70
N VAL A 30 13.01 4.30 -9.88
CA VAL A 30 13.40 3.67 -11.14
C VAL A 30 14.46 4.49 -11.89
N ASN A 31 14.47 5.82 -11.73
CA ASN A 31 15.37 6.73 -12.45
C ASN A 31 16.76 6.92 -11.80
N THR A 32 17.37 5.83 -11.33
CA THR A 32 18.77 5.85 -10.87
C THR A 32 19.71 5.71 -12.06
N ASN A 33 20.77 6.53 -12.13
CA ASN A 33 21.73 6.49 -13.22
C ASN A 33 22.99 5.76 -12.79
N GLU A 34 23.39 4.72 -13.52
CA GLU A 34 24.70 4.09 -13.35
C GLU A 34 25.79 5.03 -13.87
N VAL A 35 26.65 5.52 -12.96
CA VAL A 35 27.76 6.43 -13.29
C VAL A 35 29.12 5.74 -13.24
N LEU A 36 29.19 4.54 -12.65
CA LEU A 36 30.38 3.70 -12.58
C LEU A 36 29.97 2.24 -12.60
N ASN A 37 30.71 1.42 -13.35
CA ASN A 37 30.59 -0.04 -13.36
C ASN A 37 31.93 -0.65 -13.75
N GLU A 38 32.79 -0.86 -12.76
CA GLU A 38 34.17 -1.28 -12.96
C GLU A 38 34.41 -2.62 -12.25
N SER A 39 35.12 -3.53 -12.92
CA SER A 39 35.59 -4.77 -12.30
C SER A 39 36.69 -4.47 -11.29
N ILE A 40 36.60 -5.05 -10.11
CA ILE A 40 37.56 -4.82 -9.02
C ILE A 40 38.40 -6.08 -8.75
N PRO A 41 39.70 -5.94 -8.48
CA PRO A 41 40.56 -7.04 -8.09
C PRO A 41 40.20 -7.57 -6.68
N ILE A 42 40.25 -8.88 -6.53
CA ILE A 42 40.02 -9.57 -5.25
C ILE A 42 41.29 -9.50 -4.40
N ASN A 43 41.14 -9.30 -3.08
CA ASN A 43 42.23 -9.18 -2.11
C ASN A 43 43.23 -8.04 -2.42
N LYS A 44 42.83 -7.02 -3.19
CA LYS A 44 43.66 -5.85 -3.49
C LYS A 44 42.82 -4.59 -3.40
N ASN A 45 43.43 -3.52 -2.92
CA ASN A 45 42.80 -2.21 -2.93
C ASN A 45 42.67 -1.71 -4.37
N TYR A 46 41.46 -1.34 -4.75
CA TYR A 46 41.16 -0.67 -6.02
C TYR A 46 40.79 0.78 -5.77
N ILE A 47 41.21 1.68 -6.66
CA ILE A 47 40.86 3.10 -6.61
C ILE A 47 40.30 3.47 -7.97
N THR A 48 39.10 4.02 -7.98
CA THR A 48 38.39 4.40 -9.20
C THR A 48 39.01 5.63 -9.85
N SER A 49 38.68 5.86 -11.12
CA SER A 49 38.80 7.19 -11.71
C SER A 49 37.93 8.23 -10.97
N VAL A 50 38.18 9.52 -11.20
CA VAL A 50 37.35 10.59 -10.62
C VAL A 50 35.99 10.56 -11.30
N ILE A 51 34.93 10.39 -10.52
CA ILE A 51 33.55 10.45 -11.00
C ILE A 51 32.92 11.79 -10.61
N ASN A 52 32.06 12.30 -11.50
CA ASN A 52 31.26 13.50 -11.25
C ASN A 52 29.84 13.08 -10.85
N ILE A 53 29.38 13.57 -9.72
CA ILE A 53 28.11 13.21 -9.08
C ILE A 53 27.22 14.43 -8.92
N ASN A 54 25.91 14.25 -9.07
CA ASN A 54 24.94 15.26 -8.72
C ASN A 54 24.78 15.41 -7.20
N THR A 55 25.36 16.47 -6.65
CA THR A 55 25.30 16.81 -5.22
C THR A 55 23.92 17.11 -4.65
N ARG A 56 22.87 17.21 -5.48
CA ARG A 56 21.49 17.43 -5.02
C ARG A 56 20.81 16.17 -4.53
N HIS A 57 21.31 15.00 -4.93
CA HIS A 57 20.72 13.71 -4.60
C HIS A 57 21.76 12.81 -3.93
N LEU A 58 21.30 11.66 -3.45
CA LEU A 58 22.17 10.67 -2.85
C LEU A 58 22.84 9.84 -3.96
N ILE A 59 23.99 9.28 -3.63
CA ILE A 59 24.57 8.17 -4.39
C ILE A 59 24.32 6.87 -3.65
N LEU A 60 24.34 5.77 -4.38
CA LEU A 60 24.30 4.42 -3.85
C LEU A 60 25.41 3.59 -4.49
N PRO A 61 26.53 3.38 -3.78
CA PRO A 61 27.50 2.38 -4.15
C PRO A 61 26.91 0.98 -3.93
N ALA A 62 27.15 0.08 -4.88
CA ALA A 62 26.75 -1.31 -4.80
C ALA A 62 27.89 -2.22 -5.24
N LEU A 63 27.92 -3.44 -4.70
CA LEU A 63 28.86 -4.47 -5.10
C LEU A 63 28.12 -5.63 -5.74
N LYS A 64 28.48 -5.90 -7.00
CA LYS A 64 27.99 -7.07 -7.73
C LYS A 64 29.06 -8.14 -7.73
N ILE A 65 28.78 -9.24 -7.06
CA ILE A 65 29.75 -10.32 -6.87
C ILE A 65 29.23 -11.61 -7.48
N HIS A 66 30.16 -12.37 -8.07
CA HIS A 66 29.94 -13.71 -8.59
C HIS A 66 30.80 -14.67 -7.78
N PHE A 67 30.19 -15.65 -7.13
CA PHE A 67 30.90 -16.60 -6.27
C PHE A 67 30.27 -17.99 -6.31
N SER A 68 31.05 -18.99 -5.93
CA SER A 68 30.54 -20.33 -5.62
C SER A 68 30.60 -20.61 -4.12
N SER A 69 29.61 -21.32 -3.60
CA SER A 69 29.62 -21.81 -2.22
C SER A 69 29.19 -23.26 -2.16
N ASN A 70 29.88 -24.03 -1.31
CA ASN A 70 29.52 -25.42 -1.00
C ASN A 70 28.59 -25.51 0.22
N GLU A 71 28.43 -24.41 0.96
CA GLU A 71 27.54 -24.31 2.12
C GLU A 71 26.15 -23.88 1.64
N VAL A 72 25.33 -24.87 1.30
CA VAL A 72 23.99 -24.67 0.73
C VAL A 72 22.94 -25.21 1.69
N ASN A 73 22.04 -24.35 2.16
CA ASN A 73 20.91 -24.75 3.00
C ASN A 73 19.64 -24.90 2.15
N SER A 74 18.82 -25.91 2.43
CA SER A 74 17.45 -25.93 1.92
C SER A 74 16.61 -24.89 2.66
N ASN A 75 16.03 -23.94 1.94
CA ASN A 75 15.18 -22.92 2.55
C ASN A 75 13.76 -23.47 2.71
N THR A 76 13.48 -24.15 3.82
CA THR A 76 12.17 -24.79 4.08
C THR A 76 11.03 -23.80 4.39
N LEU A 77 11.31 -22.49 4.46
CA LEU A 77 10.34 -21.45 4.83
C LEU A 77 9.55 -20.91 3.63
N LEU A 78 10.06 -21.06 2.41
CA LEU A 78 9.37 -20.76 1.18
C LEU A 78 8.97 -22.11 0.58
N GLN A 79 7.71 -22.30 0.18
CA GLN A 79 7.23 -23.56 -0.41
C GLN A 79 7.84 -23.87 -1.81
N SER A 80 8.94 -23.21 -2.18
CA SER A 80 9.80 -23.52 -3.32
C SER A 80 11.03 -24.29 -2.83
N ASN A 81 11.50 -25.29 -3.59
CA ASN A 81 12.77 -25.97 -3.35
C ASN A 81 13.96 -25.02 -3.65
N GLU A 82 14.01 -23.88 -2.97
CA GLU A 82 15.07 -22.90 -3.11
C GLU A 82 16.19 -23.22 -2.14
N TYR A 83 17.35 -23.44 -2.72
CA TYR A 83 18.60 -23.62 -2.01
C TYR A 83 19.26 -22.26 -1.82
N GLU A 84 19.74 -21.98 -0.61
CA GLU A 84 20.38 -20.72 -0.27
C GLU A 84 21.87 -20.94 0.03
N ALA A 85 22.72 -20.25 -0.74
CA ALA A 85 24.16 -20.28 -0.58
C ALA A 85 24.60 -19.34 0.55
N LYS A 86 25.36 -19.85 1.52
CA LYS A 86 25.98 -19.02 2.56
C LYS A 86 27.31 -18.46 2.09
N PHE A 87 27.54 -17.19 2.40
CA PHE A 87 28.79 -16.48 2.14
C PHE A 87 28.97 -15.34 3.15
N GLN A 88 30.21 -14.94 3.40
CA GLN A 88 30.53 -13.75 4.16
C GLN A 88 31.84 -13.11 3.66
N PHE A 89 31.74 -12.08 2.81
CA PHE A 89 32.90 -11.36 2.27
C PHE A 89 33.17 -10.08 3.05
N PRO A 90 34.34 -9.91 3.69
CA PRO A 90 34.72 -8.65 4.30
C PRO A 90 34.93 -7.57 3.23
N VAL A 91 34.32 -6.40 3.41
CA VAL A 91 34.37 -5.29 2.47
C VAL A 91 34.75 -4.00 3.18
N SER A 92 35.61 -3.20 2.52
CA SER A 92 35.90 -1.82 2.91
C SER A 92 35.70 -0.92 1.71
N LEU A 93 34.92 0.14 1.89
CA LEU A 93 34.72 1.21 0.91
C LEU A 93 35.05 2.56 1.57
N ILE A 94 35.87 3.37 0.90
CA ILE A 94 36.18 4.73 1.30
C ILE A 94 35.84 5.65 0.14
N ILE A 95 35.03 6.68 0.41
CA ILE A 95 34.74 7.74 -0.54
C ILE A 95 35.56 8.96 -0.14
N SER A 96 36.32 9.50 -1.08
CA SER A 96 37.14 10.70 -0.87
C SER A 96 36.88 11.74 -1.94
N ASP A 97 37.11 13.02 -1.61
CA ASP A 97 37.14 14.08 -2.61
C ASP A 97 38.42 14.04 -3.47
N ILE A 98 38.54 14.99 -4.40
CA ILE A 98 39.73 15.13 -5.27
C ILE A 98 41.04 15.43 -4.51
N ASN A 99 40.95 15.94 -3.28
CA ASN A 99 42.08 16.26 -2.41
C ASN A 99 42.40 15.11 -1.43
N ASN A 100 41.80 13.92 -1.65
CA ASN A 100 41.90 12.75 -0.78
C ASN A 100 41.35 12.95 0.64
N LYS A 101 40.50 13.96 0.87
CA LYS A 101 39.75 14.08 2.11
C LYS A 101 38.67 13.00 2.13
N LYS A 102 38.70 12.14 3.15
CA LYS A 102 37.67 11.11 3.35
C LYS A 102 36.33 11.76 3.68
N LEU A 103 35.33 11.46 2.87
CA LEU A 103 33.95 11.92 3.02
C LEU A 103 33.11 10.86 3.74
N TYR A 104 33.38 9.59 3.47
CA TYR A 104 32.62 8.48 4.00
C TYR A 104 33.49 7.21 4.06
N LYS A 105 33.20 6.33 5.02
CA LYS A 105 33.85 5.03 5.20
C LYS A 105 32.81 3.99 5.58
N TYR A 106 32.78 2.92 4.82
CA TYR A 106 32.05 1.70 5.12
C TYR A 106 33.07 0.58 5.35
N THR A 107 32.89 -0.17 6.42
CA THR A 107 33.69 -1.37 6.70
C THR A 107 32.79 -2.35 7.40
N ASP A 108 32.35 -3.35 6.65
CA ASP A 108 31.44 -4.36 7.15
C ASP A 108 31.60 -5.66 6.34
N LYS A 109 30.73 -6.63 6.58
CA LYS A 109 30.72 -7.91 5.90
C LYS A 109 29.48 -8.03 5.03
N LEU A 110 29.68 -8.38 3.77
CA LEU A 110 28.60 -8.76 2.87
C LEU A 110 28.24 -10.21 3.13
N ASP A 111 27.01 -10.48 3.57
CA ASP A 111 26.54 -11.83 3.88
C ASP A 111 25.24 -12.21 3.17
N TRP A 112 24.89 -13.49 3.26
CA TRP A 112 23.74 -14.09 2.57
C TRP A 112 22.37 -13.55 3.01
N ASN A 113 22.29 -12.82 4.12
CA ASN A 113 21.03 -12.24 4.60
C ASN A 113 20.74 -10.86 3.98
N HIS A 114 21.65 -10.32 3.17
CA HIS A 114 21.52 -8.98 2.58
C HIS A 114 21.57 -9.01 1.04
N GLY A 115 20.83 -8.10 0.39
CA GLY A 115 20.86 -7.85 -1.06
C GLY A 115 19.80 -8.56 -1.90
N THR A 116 19.73 -8.19 -3.18
CA THR A 116 18.80 -8.80 -4.16
C THR A 116 19.48 -9.99 -4.82
N LYS A 117 18.85 -11.16 -4.75
CA LYS A 117 19.42 -12.44 -5.21
C LYS A 117 18.91 -12.75 -6.62
N SER A 118 19.82 -12.92 -7.58
CA SER A 118 19.49 -13.47 -8.91
C SER A 118 20.25 -14.78 -9.09
N TYR A 119 19.58 -15.89 -8.84
CA TYR A 119 20.14 -17.21 -9.14
C TYR A 119 20.14 -17.43 -10.65
N ASP A 120 21.30 -17.75 -11.23
CA ASP A 120 21.31 -18.40 -12.54
C ASP A 120 20.83 -19.84 -12.31
N LEU A 121 19.57 -20.10 -12.68
CA LEU A 121 18.81 -21.32 -12.39
C LEU A 121 19.43 -22.62 -12.95
N ASN A 122 20.58 -22.54 -13.60
CA ASN A 122 21.23 -23.69 -14.23
C ASN A 122 22.19 -24.46 -13.30
N ASN A 123 22.68 -23.89 -12.18
CA ASN A 123 23.75 -24.52 -11.37
C ASN A 123 23.57 -24.37 -9.84
N VAL A 124 22.38 -24.66 -9.32
CA VAL A 124 22.17 -24.78 -7.87
C VAL A 124 21.71 -26.19 -7.53
N ASN A 125 22.57 -26.96 -6.86
CA ASN A 125 22.25 -28.27 -6.33
C ASN A 125 22.51 -28.31 -4.81
N SER A 126 22.20 -29.42 -4.15
CA SER A 126 22.35 -29.56 -2.69
C SER A 126 23.80 -29.53 -2.18
N GLN A 127 24.79 -29.45 -3.06
CA GLN A 127 26.22 -29.54 -2.73
C GLN A 127 27.00 -28.28 -3.13
N GLN A 128 26.54 -27.54 -4.14
CA GLN A 128 27.21 -26.36 -4.65
C GLN A 128 26.20 -25.40 -5.30
N ALA A 129 26.39 -24.11 -5.04
CA ALA A 129 25.62 -23.03 -5.64
C ALA A 129 26.56 -22.02 -6.31
N GLU A 130 26.29 -21.71 -7.57
CA GLU A 130 26.88 -20.56 -8.27
C GLU A 130 25.91 -19.37 -8.14
N VAL A 131 26.37 -18.25 -7.59
CA VAL A 131 25.49 -17.13 -7.23
C VAL A 131 26.03 -15.80 -7.75
N ILE A 132 25.14 -15.01 -8.34
CA ILE A 132 25.36 -13.59 -8.65
C ILE A 132 24.45 -12.78 -7.73
N VAL A 133 25.05 -11.97 -6.87
CA VAL A 133 24.31 -11.08 -5.97
C VAL A 133 24.77 -9.65 -6.17
N GLU A 134 23.82 -8.73 -6.11
CA GLU A 134 24.05 -7.30 -6.10
C GLU A 134 23.62 -6.78 -4.73
N ILE A 135 24.59 -6.23 -3.99
CA ILE A 135 24.38 -5.76 -2.64
C ILE A 135 24.61 -4.25 -2.59
N ASP A 136 23.53 -3.55 -2.29
CA ASP A 136 23.52 -2.13 -2.01
C ASP A 136 24.25 -1.86 -0.69
N LEU A 137 25.15 -0.86 -0.71
CA LEU A 137 25.78 -0.33 0.50
C LEU A 137 24.93 0.83 1.03
N ASP A 138 25.55 1.86 1.61
CA ASP A 138 24.80 3.00 2.14
C ASP A 138 24.46 4.06 1.07
N LYS A 139 23.28 4.67 1.21
CA LYS A 139 22.92 5.90 0.48
C LYS A 139 23.65 7.10 1.11
N ILE A 140 24.42 7.83 0.31
CA ILE A 140 25.35 8.85 0.81
C ILE A 140 25.11 10.19 0.10
N LEU A 141 25.08 11.28 0.88
CA LEU A 141 25.04 12.64 0.33
C LEU A 141 26.47 13.15 0.11
N ILE A 142 26.77 13.59 -1.11
CA ILE A 142 28.09 14.11 -1.49
C ILE A 142 28.08 15.65 -1.52
N PRO A 143 28.98 16.34 -0.79
CA PRO A 143 29.08 17.78 -0.84
C PRO A 143 29.65 18.30 -2.18
N LYS A 144 29.40 19.57 -2.49
CA LYS A 144 30.03 20.26 -3.63
C LYS A 144 31.56 20.20 -3.54
N PRO A 145 32.28 19.99 -4.65
CA PRO A 145 31.84 20.07 -6.05
C PRO A 145 31.28 18.76 -6.67
N GLY A 146 31.08 17.69 -5.88
CA GLY A 146 30.55 16.41 -6.41
C GLY A 146 31.58 15.59 -7.18
N LYS A 147 32.87 15.89 -7.06
CA LYS A 147 33.95 15.11 -7.66
C LYS A 147 34.57 14.19 -6.62
N ILE A 148 34.43 12.89 -6.81
CA ILE A 148 34.84 11.89 -5.82
C ILE A 148 35.66 10.76 -6.44
N LYS A 149 36.41 10.06 -5.59
CA LYS A 149 37.06 8.78 -5.86
C LYS A 149 36.61 7.78 -4.82
N LEU A 150 36.45 6.52 -5.24
CA LEU A 150 36.13 5.43 -4.34
C LEU A 150 37.34 4.51 -4.24
N SER A 151 37.69 4.15 -3.02
CA SER A 151 38.66 3.08 -2.75
C SER A 151 37.91 1.90 -2.17
N VAL A 152 37.99 0.75 -2.85
CA VAL A 152 37.26 -0.45 -2.48
C VAL A 152 38.21 -1.62 -2.31
N PHE A 153 37.90 -2.46 -1.32
CA PHE A 153 38.59 -3.69 -1.02
C PHE A 153 37.56 -4.75 -0.67
N ILE A 154 37.72 -5.93 -1.26
CA ILE A 154 36.95 -7.13 -0.93
C ILE A 154 37.93 -8.26 -0.66
N ALA A 155 37.74 -8.95 0.47
CA ALA A 155 38.52 -10.11 0.86
C ALA A 155 37.75 -11.42 0.63
N ASP A 156 38.49 -12.52 0.56
CA ASP A 156 37.92 -13.86 0.53
C ASP A 156 37.08 -14.18 1.77
N ASP A 157 36.13 -15.08 1.60
CA ASP A 157 35.31 -15.58 2.71
C ASP A 157 36.10 -16.54 3.59
N SER A 158 36.36 -16.10 4.82
CA SER A 158 37.06 -16.90 5.83
C SER A 158 36.17 -17.90 6.57
N ILE A 159 34.84 -17.71 6.57
CA ILE A 159 33.87 -18.48 7.35
C ILE A 159 33.28 -19.62 6.53
N TYR A 160 32.57 -19.30 5.44
CA TYR A 160 31.90 -20.32 4.62
C TYR A 160 32.76 -20.81 3.47
N LYS A 161 33.98 -20.27 3.34
CA LYS A 161 34.93 -20.65 2.29
C LYS A 161 34.34 -20.47 0.88
N ALA A 162 33.36 -19.56 0.74
CA ALA A 162 32.81 -19.20 -0.56
C ALA A 162 33.92 -18.64 -1.45
N LYS A 163 34.01 -19.15 -2.67
CA LYS A 163 35.05 -18.79 -3.63
C LYS A 163 34.55 -17.65 -4.51
N LEU A 164 35.13 -16.47 -4.32
CA LEU A 164 34.84 -15.30 -5.14
C LEU A 164 35.48 -15.42 -6.52
N HIS A 165 34.68 -15.34 -7.58
CA HIS A 165 35.14 -15.42 -8.97
C HIS A 165 35.35 -14.06 -9.59
N SER A 166 34.40 -13.13 -9.35
CA SER A 166 34.53 -11.75 -9.81
C SER A 166 33.75 -10.81 -8.91
N ALA A 167 34.17 -9.56 -8.88
CA ALA A 167 33.48 -8.48 -8.19
C ALA A 167 33.49 -7.24 -9.07
N LYS A 168 32.38 -6.49 -9.06
CA LYS A 168 32.24 -5.20 -9.71
C LYS A 168 31.75 -4.17 -8.71
N LEU A 169 32.34 -2.98 -8.78
CA LEU A 169 31.83 -1.80 -8.09
C LEU A 169 30.91 -1.05 -9.04
N ILE A 170 29.67 -0.88 -8.61
CA ILE A 170 28.66 -0.07 -9.29
C ILE A 170 28.38 1.16 -8.44
N VAL A 171 28.23 2.33 -9.06
CA VAL A 171 27.78 3.53 -8.36
C VAL A 171 26.58 4.08 -9.09
N TYR A 172 25.47 4.19 -8.38
CA TYR A 172 24.26 4.86 -8.83
C TYR A 172 24.24 6.30 -8.34
N ASP A 173 23.96 7.23 -9.24
CA ASP A 173 23.66 8.63 -8.95
C ASP A 173 22.14 8.87 -9.07
N ASN A 174 21.69 10.04 -8.60
CA ASN A 174 20.30 10.46 -8.61
C ASN A 174 19.39 9.62 -7.71
N VAL A 175 19.92 9.10 -6.60
CA VAL A 175 19.18 8.26 -5.66
C VAL A 175 18.39 9.13 -4.69
N TYR A 176 17.08 8.86 -4.58
CA TYR A 176 16.19 9.61 -3.69
C TYR A 176 16.00 8.91 -2.34
N GLN A 177 15.76 9.71 -1.30
CA GLN A 177 15.22 9.23 -0.04
C GLN A 177 13.69 9.16 -0.16
N HIS A 178 13.15 7.99 -0.48
CA HIS A 178 11.73 7.83 -0.86
C HIS A 178 10.73 8.08 0.28
N SER A 179 11.18 8.06 1.54
CA SER A 179 10.30 8.07 2.71
C SER A 179 9.43 9.33 2.83
N SER A 180 9.94 10.50 2.43
CA SER A 180 9.20 11.77 2.56
C SER A 180 8.02 11.87 1.58
N ASN A 181 8.23 11.54 0.31
CA ASN A 181 7.19 11.65 -0.72
C ASN A 181 6.07 10.63 -0.50
N ILE A 182 6.41 9.42 -0.07
CA ILE A 182 5.43 8.40 0.31
C ILE A 182 4.61 8.90 1.49
N LEU A 183 5.25 9.39 2.55
CA LEU A 183 4.55 9.87 3.75
C LEU A 183 3.62 11.07 3.44
N ILE A 184 4.08 12.01 2.62
CA ILE A 184 3.28 13.16 2.17
C ILE A 184 2.09 12.67 1.33
N GLY A 185 2.31 11.78 0.36
CA GLY A 185 1.24 11.24 -0.47
C GLY A 185 0.17 10.53 0.34
N VAL A 186 0.59 9.68 1.29
CA VAL A 186 -0.27 8.99 2.25
C VAL A 186 -1.05 9.99 3.11
N GLY A 187 -0.39 11.02 3.64
CA GLY A 187 -1.05 12.08 4.41
C GLY A 187 -2.12 12.85 3.63
N ILE A 188 -1.86 13.16 2.36
CA ILE A 188 -2.81 13.85 1.48
C ILE A 188 -4.00 12.95 1.15
N LEU A 189 -3.76 11.67 0.84
CA LEU A 189 -4.82 10.68 0.63
C LEU A 189 -5.76 10.61 1.84
N PHE A 190 -5.20 10.59 3.05
CA PHE A 190 -5.96 10.56 4.30
C PHE A 190 -6.79 11.81 4.53
N PHE A 191 -6.19 12.98 4.36
CA PHE A 191 -6.89 14.24 4.53
C PHE A 191 -8.02 14.39 3.51
N GLY A 192 -7.75 14.06 2.24
CA GLY A 192 -8.75 14.08 1.17
C GLY A 192 -9.91 13.14 1.43
N MET A 193 -9.63 11.91 1.88
CA MET A 193 -10.68 10.96 2.24
C MET A 193 -11.54 11.46 3.39
N LEU A 194 -10.95 11.99 4.47
CA LEU A 194 -11.73 12.53 5.59
C LEU A 194 -12.70 13.64 5.12
N VAL A 195 -12.23 14.57 4.29
CA VAL A 195 -13.05 15.65 3.73
C VAL A 195 -14.15 15.10 2.82
N LEU A 196 -13.84 14.08 2.00
CA LEU A 196 -14.82 13.39 1.14
C LEU A 196 -15.94 12.76 1.98
N VAL A 197 -15.59 12.03 3.02
CA VAL A 197 -16.54 11.35 3.91
C VAL A 197 -17.43 12.35 4.64
N ILE A 198 -16.85 13.43 5.17
CA ILE A 198 -17.62 14.52 5.79
C ILE A 198 -18.60 15.12 4.78
N GLY A 199 -18.15 15.38 3.55
CA GLY A 199 -19.00 15.87 2.46
C GLY A 199 -20.19 14.96 2.17
N ILE A 200 -19.94 13.65 2.03
CA ILE A 200 -20.96 12.63 1.80
C ILE A 200 -21.95 12.58 2.97
N ILE A 201 -21.47 12.52 4.22
CA ILE A 201 -22.34 12.51 5.41
C ILE A 201 -23.26 13.75 5.43
N LEU A 202 -22.72 14.94 5.12
CA LEU A 202 -23.51 16.17 5.08
C LEU A 202 -24.55 16.17 3.96
N ILE A 203 -24.24 15.61 2.78
CA ILE A 203 -25.21 15.43 1.70
C ILE A 203 -26.33 14.51 2.16
N ILE A 204 -26.00 13.36 2.77
CA ILE A 204 -27.00 12.39 3.18
C ILE A 204 -27.88 12.94 4.30
N ARG A 205 -27.29 13.59 5.31
CA ARG A 205 -28.05 14.26 6.38
C ARG A 205 -29.03 15.29 5.82
N TYR A 206 -28.59 16.10 4.86
CA TYR A 206 -29.47 17.07 4.20
C TYR A 206 -30.66 16.39 3.49
N GLN A 207 -30.43 15.24 2.84
CA GLN A 207 -31.47 14.47 2.15
C GLN A 207 -32.40 13.72 3.11
N ALA A 208 -31.88 13.25 4.25
CA ALA A 208 -32.68 12.56 5.25
C ALA A 208 -33.64 13.50 5.98
N GLN A 209 -33.32 14.79 6.00
CA GLN A 209 -34.15 15.85 6.60
C GLN A 209 -35.26 16.36 5.67
N THR A 210 -35.29 15.96 4.38
CA THR A 210 -36.37 16.40 3.48
C THR A 210 -37.66 15.62 3.79
N PRO A 211 -38.82 16.29 3.94
CA PRO A 211 -40.08 15.64 4.29
C PRO A 211 -40.50 14.56 3.27
N HIS A 212 -40.96 13.40 3.76
CA HIS A 212 -41.51 12.33 2.93
C HIS A 212 -42.81 12.76 2.24
N LYS A 213 -42.92 12.52 0.94
CA LYS A 213 -44.18 12.70 0.21
C LYS A 213 -45.08 11.48 0.46
N ASN A 214 -46.10 11.64 1.31
CA ASN A 214 -47.06 10.58 1.62
C ASN A 214 -47.87 10.19 0.38
N LYS A 215 -47.72 8.95 -0.10
CA LYS A 215 -48.61 8.33 -1.09
C LYS A 215 -49.52 7.31 -0.37
N THR A 216 -50.82 7.49 -0.56
CA THR A 216 -51.97 7.09 0.29
C THR A 216 -52.34 5.59 0.36
N LYS A 217 -53.34 5.30 1.21
CA LYS A 217 -53.98 3.99 1.58
C LYS A 217 -54.62 3.21 0.42
N TYR A 218 -54.54 1.87 0.48
CA TYR A 218 -55.13 0.89 -0.47
C TYR A 218 -55.71 -0.35 0.26
N SER A 219 -56.42 -1.24 -0.47
CA SER A 219 -57.15 -2.43 0.04
C SER A 219 -56.30 -3.73 0.12
N ALA A 220 -56.77 -4.73 0.87
CA ALA A 220 -55.99 -5.87 1.39
C ALA A 220 -55.23 -6.78 0.36
N PRO A 221 -55.76 -7.14 -0.83
CA PRO A 221 -54.98 -7.91 -1.81
C PRO A 221 -53.82 -7.12 -2.43
N ALA A 222 -54.04 -5.81 -2.64
CA ALA A 222 -53.00 -4.89 -3.11
C ALA A 222 -51.95 -4.63 -2.00
N GLU A 223 -52.30 -4.83 -0.73
CA GLU A 223 -51.40 -4.64 0.41
C GLU A 223 -50.32 -5.73 0.49
N ALA A 224 -50.67 -7.00 0.22
CA ALA A 224 -49.70 -8.11 0.24
C ALA A 224 -48.64 -7.97 -0.87
N GLU A 225 -49.06 -7.69 -2.11
CA GLU A 225 -48.14 -7.44 -3.24
C GLU A 225 -47.27 -6.20 -2.99
N ARG A 226 -47.85 -5.14 -2.41
CA ARG A 226 -47.12 -3.94 -2.03
C ARG A 226 -46.08 -4.22 -0.95
N ASN A 227 -46.42 -4.98 0.08
CA ASN A 227 -45.49 -5.33 1.16
C ASN A 227 -44.32 -6.17 0.63
N SER A 228 -44.57 -7.12 -0.27
CA SER A 228 -43.51 -7.86 -0.97
C SER A 228 -42.57 -6.93 -1.76
N SER A 229 -43.13 -5.96 -2.49
CA SER A 229 -42.34 -4.95 -3.24
C SER A 229 -41.52 -4.03 -2.33
N ILE A 230 -42.09 -3.59 -1.19
CA ILE A 230 -41.41 -2.80 -0.16
C ILE A 230 -40.22 -3.58 0.42
N ASN A 231 -40.45 -4.84 0.81
CA ASN A 231 -39.43 -5.71 1.38
C ASN A 231 -38.31 -5.97 0.37
N THR A 232 -38.66 -6.22 -0.89
CA THR A 232 -37.70 -6.37 -1.98
C THR A 232 -36.85 -5.11 -2.16
N SER A 233 -37.47 -3.93 -2.10
CA SER A 233 -36.74 -2.66 -2.21
C SER A 233 -35.78 -2.45 -1.03
N ALA A 234 -36.22 -2.75 0.20
CA ALA A 234 -35.35 -2.68 1.37
C ALA A 234 -34.18 -3.68 1.29
N MET A 235 -34.43 -4.91 0.82
CA MET A 235 -33.40 -5.93 0.56
C MET A 235 -32.39 -5.44 -0.49
N LEU A 236 -32.87 -4.92 -1.62
CA LEU A 236 -32.00 -4.41 -2.69
C LEU A 236 -31.11 -3.26 -2.22
N CYS A 237 -31.58 -2.45 -1.27
CA CYS A 237 -30.73 -1.43 -0.66
C CYS A 237 -29.51 -2.04 0.04
N HIS A 238 -29.69 -3.11 0.83
CA HIS A 238 -28.56 -3.82 1.46
C HIS A 238 -27.71 -4.57 0.45
N LEU A 239 -28.29 -5.21 -0.57
CA LEU A 239 -27.52 -5.89 -1.61
C LEU A 239 -26.70 -4.94 -2.48
N SER A 240 -27.15 -3.70 -2.67
CA SER A 240 -26.44 -2.70 -3.48
C SER A 240 -25.07 -2.33 -2.91
N THR A 241 -24.81 -2.65 -1.64
CA THR A 241 -23.51 -2.51 -0.99
C THR A 241 -22.42 -3.36 -1.65
N PHE A 242 -22.78 -4.51 -2.23
CA PHE A 242 -21.82 -5.36 -2.95
C PHE A 242 -21.30 -4.74 -4.24
N SER A 243 -21.85 -3.61 -4.70
CA SER A 243 -21.23 -2.82 -5.77
C SER A 243 -19.80 -2.38 -5.42
N GLY A 244 -19.44 -2.36 -4.13
CA GLY A 244 -18.06 -2.14 -3.66
C GLY A 244 -17.05 -3.17 -4.13
N ILE A 245 -17.49 -4.37 -4.55
CA ILE A 245 -16.62 -5.40 -5.13
C ILE A 245 -16.11 -4.97 -6.51
N PHE A 246 -16.92 -4.26 -7.28
CA PHE A 246 -16.63 -3.89 -8.67
C PHE A 246 -16.15 -2.45 -8.82
N VAL A 247 -16.63 -1.56 -7.96
CA VAL A 247 -16.39 -0.11 -8.06
C VAL A 247 -15.81 0.39 -6.73
N PRO A 248 -14.68 1.11 -6.74
CA PRO A 248 -14.18 1.78 -5.54
C PRO A 248 -15.27 2.66 -4.91
N PHE A 249 -15.44 2.57 -3.59
CA PHE A 249 -16.50 3.24 -2.83
C PHE A 249 -17.94 2.78 -3.17
N GLY A 250 -18.12 1.75 -4.02
CA GLY A 250 -19.43 1.19 -4.36
C GLY A 250 -20.24 0.77 -3.13
N GLY A 251 -19.58 0.27 -2.08
CA GLY A 251 -20.21 -0.08 -0.80
C GLY A 251 -21.04 1.04 -0.17
N ILE A 252 -20.69 2.29 -0.44
CA ILE A 252 -21.46 3.47 0.00
C ILE A 252 -22.31 4.01 -1.15
N LEU A 253 -21.76 4.10 -2.36
CA LEU A 253 -22.46 4.69 -3.51
C LEU A 253 -23.70 3.90 -3.92
N GLY A 254 -23.63 2.56 -3.90
CA GLY A 254 -24.75 1.67 -4.19
C GLY A 254 -25.97 1.93 -3.31
N PRO A 255 -25.87 1.75 -1.98
CA PRO A 255 -26.99 2.01 -1.08
C PRO A 255 -27.38 3.49 -1.08
N LEU A 256 -26.44 4.42 -1.30
CA LEU A 256 -26.75 5.84 -1.40
C LEU A 256 -27.65 6.16 -2.59
N ILE A 257 -27.27 5.72 -3.78
CA ILE A 257 -28.05 5.93 -5.00
C ILE A 257 -29.42 5.26 -4.85
N PHE A 258 -29.45 4.01 -4.39
CA PHE A 258 -30.68 3.27 -4.18
C PHE A 258 -31.62 3.99 -3.19
N TRP A 259 -31.08 4.39 -2.03
CA TRP A 259 -31.83 5.10 -1.00
C TRP A 259 -32.33 6.45 -1.51
N LEU A 260 -31.53 7.24 -2.25
CA LEU A 260 -31.98 8.53 -2.81
C LEU A 260 -33.17 8.37 -3.77
N VAL A 261 -33.23 7.26 -4.52
CA VAL A 261 -34.34 6.97 -5.45
C VAL A 261 -35.58 6.48 -4.70
N LYS A 262 -35.40 5.66 -3.65
CA LYS A 262 -36.48 4.89 -3.03
C LYS A 262 -36.95 5.38 -1.65
N LYS A 263 -36.20 6.27 -0.99
CA LYS A 263 -36.48 6.71 0.39
C LYS A 263 -37.89 7.26 0.59
N ASP A 264 -38.44 7.96 -0.42
CA ASP A 264 -39.74 8.62 -0.32
C ASP A 264 -40.93 7.67 -0.60
N GLU A 265 -40.67 6.41 -0.98
CA GLU A 265 -41.73 5.44 -1.30
C GLU A 265 -42.34 4.80 -0.03
N HIS A 266 -41.52 4.53 0.99
CA HIS A 266 -41.98 3.94 2.24
C HIS A 266 -41.02 4.18 3.41
N PRO A 267 -41.51 4.46 4.65
CA PRO A 267 -40.66 4.61 5.82
C PRO A 267 -39.77 3.40 6.12
N PHE A 268 -40.24 2.18 5.83
CA PHE A 268 -39.43 0.97 5.97
C PHE A 268 -38.18 1.01 5.08
N ILE A 269 -38.35 1.39 3.80
CA ILE A 269 -37.23 1.51 2.86
C ILE A 269 -36.27 2.61 3.32
N ASN A 270 -36.81 3.75 3.79
CA ASN A 270 -36.01 4.83 4.34
C ASN A 270 -35.13 4.37 5.51
N ARG A 271 -35.70 3.66 6.48
CA ARG A 271 -34.97 3.14 7.65
C ARG A 271 -33.89 2.13 7.26
N HIS A 272 -34.18 1.19 6.35
CA HIS A 272 -33.17 0.24 5.87
C HIS A 272 -32.03 0.92 5.10
N GLY A 273 -32.32 1.92 4.28
CA GLY A 273 -31.27 2.66 3.59
C GLY A 273 -30.41 3.53 4.51
N ILE A 274 -31.01 4.17 5.53
CA ILE A 274 -30.25 4.87 6.57
C ILE A 274 -29.35 3.89 7.34
N ALA A 275 -29.85 2.71 7.71
CA ALA A 275 -29.08 1.68 8.39
C ALA A 275 -27.90 1.19 7.52
N ALA A 276 -28.13 0.89 6.24
CA ALA A 276 -27.09 0.46 5.30
C ALA A 276 -25.98 1.52 5.16
N LEU A 277 -26.37 2.79 5.02
CA LEU A 277 -25.45 3.92 4.87
C LEU A 277 -24.63 4.16 6.14
N ASN A 278 -25.25 4.17 7.32
CA ASN A 278 -24.54 4.32 8.59
C ASN A 278 -23.51 3.21 8.80
N PHE A 279 -23.87 1.97 8.47
CA PHE A 279 -22.96 0.84 8.59
C PHE A 279 -21.77 0.96 7.63
N HIS A 280 -21.99 1.20 6.34
CA HIS A 280 -20.90 1.27 5.36
C HIS A 280 -20.00 2.50 5.54
N LEU A 281 -20.55 3.61 6.02
CA LEU A 281 -19.75 4.75 6.47
C LEU A 281 -18.86 4.40 7.68
N SER A 282 -19.39 3.60 8.62
CA SER A 282 -18.63 3.11 9.77
C SER A 282 -17.53 2.13 9.34
N MET A 283 -17.87 1.16 8.49
CA MET A 283 -16.94 0.18 7.96
C MET A 283 -15.79 0.84 7.22
N MET A 284 -16.05 1.87 6.41
CA MET A 284 -14.99 2.65 5.75
C MET A 284 -14.01 3.27 6.75
N ILE A 285 -14.51 3.82 7.87
CA ILE A 285 -13.63 4.35 8.94
C ILE A 285 -12.86 3.20 9.62
N TYR A 286 -13.48 2.05 9.84
CA TYR A 286 -12.82 0.90 10.46
C TYR A 286 -11.74 0.28 9.56
N TYR A 287 -12.02 0.11 8.27
CA TYR A 287 -11.02 -0.31 7.28
C TYR A 287 -9.87 0.67 7.22
N PHE A 288 -10.17 1.96 7.31
CA PHE A 288 -9.16 2.99 7.30
C PHE A 288 -8.20 2.91 8.49
N VAL A 289 -8.75 2.83 9.70
CA VAL A 289 -7.94 2.65 10.92
C VAL A 289 -7.16 1.35 10.85
N SER A 290 -7.77 0.27 10.35
CA SER A 290 -7.09 -1.03 10.20
C SER A 290 -5.96 -0.99 9.18
N PHE A 291 -6.12 -0.24 8.08
CA PHE A 291 -5.07 -0.01 7.10
C PHE A 291 -3.86 0.72 7.73
N LEU A 292 -4.10 1.71 8.60
CA LEU A 292 -3.03 2.35 9.37
C LEU A 292 -2.33 1.38 10.32
N LEU A 293 -3.08 0.47 10.95
CA LEU A 293 -2.52 -0.56 11.82
C LEU A 293 -1.78 -1.67 11.04
N ALA A 294 -1.94 -1.75 9.71
CA ALA A 294 -1.29 -2.78 8.90
C ALA A 294 0.24 -2.58 8.86
N PHE A 295 0.72 -1.35 9.05
CA PHE A 295 2.15 -1.04 9.16
C PHE A 295 2.83 -1.70 10.37
N ILE A 296 2.07 -2.15 11.37
CA ILE A 296 2.55 -2.95 12.51
C ILE A 296 1.99 -4.38 12.50
N ILE A 297 1.65 -4.90 11.30
CA ILE A 297 1.12 -6.24 11.02
C ILE A 297 -0.30 -6.50 11.54
N ILE A 298 -0.67 -5.99 12.72
CA ILE A 298 -1.97 -6.29 13.34
C ILE A 298 -3.16 -5.83 12.49
N GLY A 299 -3.00 -4.78 11.70
CA GLY A 299 -4.04 -4.28 10.82
C GLY A 299 -4.48 -5.27 9.74
N PHE A 300 -3.61 -6.18 9.28
CA PHE A 300 -4.00 -7.18 8.28
C PHE A 300 -5.08 -8.13 8.81
N PHE A 301 -4.95 -8.57 10.07
CA PHE A 301 -5.96 -9.41 10.70
C PHE A 301 -7.29 -8.66 10.88
N LEU A 302 -7.23 -7.39 11.28
CA LEU A 302 -8.42 -6.54 11.40
C LEU A 302 -9.11 -6.32 10.05
N LEU A 303 -8.36 -6.08 8.97
CA LEU A 303 -8.92 -5.92 7.63
C LEU A 303 -9.70 -7.17 7.18
N ILE A 304 -9.15 -8.37 7.40
CA ILE A 304 -9.82 -9.63 7.06
C ILE A 304 -11.08 -9.82 7.92
N MET A 305 -10.98 -9.57 9.22
CA MET A 305 -12.12 -9.69 10.14
C MET A 305 -13.25 -8.72 9.76
N LEU A 306 -12.90 -7.47 9.45
CA LEU A 306 -13.85 -6.45 9.00
C LEU A 306 -14.50 -6.86 7.67
N ALA A 307 -13.74 -7.36 6.69
CA ALA A 307 -14.26 -7.84 5.41
C ALA A 307 -15.30 -8.96 5.58
N LEU A 308 -15.03 -9.93 6.46
CA LEU A 308 -15.98 -10.99 6.78
C LEU A 308 -17.21 -10.45 7.49
N ALA A 309 -17.04 -9.58 8.48
CA ALA A 309 -18.16 -8.98 9.22
C ALA A 309 -19.06 -8.15 8.30
N ASP A 310 -18.47 -7.31 7.44
CA ASP A 310 -19.17 -6.49 6.44
C ASP A 310 -20.04 -7.34 5.52
N PHE A 311 -19.44 -8.39 4.95
CA PHE A 311 -20.10 -9.32 4.06
C PHE A 311 -21.26 -10.05 4.76
N ILE A 312 -21.00 -10.67 5.92
CA ILE A 312 -22.00 -11.47 6.66
C ILE A 312 -23.17 -10.59 7.12
N LEU A 313 -22.88 -9.43 7.71
CA LEU A 313 -23.92 -8.54 8.23
C LEU A 313 -24.77 -7.96 7.10
N SER A 314 -24.18 -7.64 5.94
CA SER A 314 -24.93 -7.16 4.77
C SER A 314 -25.86 -8.22 4.19
N ILE A 315 -25.46 -9.49 4.18
CA ILE A 315 -26.33 -10.62 3.81
C ILE A 315 -27.47 -10.79 4.82
N ILE A 316 -27.17 -10.78 6.13
CA ILE A 316 -28.20 -10.89 7.18
C ILE A 316 -29.21 -9.76 7.08
N ALA A 317 -28.75 -8.52 6.88
CA ALA A 317 -29.61 -7.36 6.69
C ALA A 317 -30.53 -7.52 5.47
N SER A 318 -30.00 -8.06 4.37
CA SER A 318 -30.76 -8.32 3.15
C SER A 318 -31.86 -9.36 3.38
N ILE A 319 -31.53 -10.49 4.03
CA ILE A 319 -32.48 -11.57 4.34
C ILE A 319 -33.58 -11.06 5.29
N LYS A 320 -33.22 -10.30 6.32
CA LYS A 320 -34.19 -9.73 7.26
C LYS A 320 -35.11 -8.72 6.58
N ALA A 321 -34.55 -7.85 5.74
CA ALA A 321 -35.34 -6.92 4.95
C ALA A 321 -36.32 -7.62 4.00
N SER A 322 -35.93 -8.75 3.37
CA SER A 322 -36.85 -9.52 2.53
C SER A 322 -38.00 -10.15 3.32
N ASN A 323 -37.75 -10.51 4.59
CA ASN A 323 -38.78 -11.01 5.51
C ASN A 323 -39.68 -9.90 6.09
N GLY A 324 -39.42 -8.63 5.77
CA GLY A 324 -40.13 -7.48 6.36
C GLY A 324 -39.69 -7.16 7.79
N GLU A 325 -38.55 -7.70 8.23
CA GLU A 325 -37.97 -7.42 9.55
C GLU A 325 -37.02 -6.22 9.48
N GLU A 326 -37.12 -5.34 10.49
CA GLU A 326 -36.13 -4.28 10.64
C GLU A 326 -34.77 -4.85 11.05
N TYR A 327 -33.71 -4.29 10.47
CA TYR A 327 -32.35 -4.65 10.84
C TYR A 327 -31.50 -3.41 11.12
N GLN A 328 -30.88 -3.41 12.29
CA GLN A 328 -29.87 -2.43 12.69
C GLN A 328 -28.53 -3.14 12.76
N TYR A 329 -27.56 -2.64 12.01
CA TYR A 329 -26.22 -3.22 11.99
C TYR A 329 -25.55 -3.03 13.36
N PRO A 330 -24.94 -4.08 13.93
CA PRO A 330 -24.10 -3.91 15.11
C PRO A 330 -22.89 -3.03 14.76
N PHE A 331 -22.42 -2.26 15.73
CA PHE A 331 -21.26 -1.36 15.61
C PHE A 331 -21.39 -0.23 14.57
N ALA A 332 -22.57 -0.03 13.97
CA ALA A 332 -22.81 1.12 13.11
C ALA A 332 -22.93 2.40 13.94
N VAL A 333 -22.14 3.41 13.60
CA VAL A 333 -22.25 4.75 14.17
C VAL A 333 -23.41 5.47 13.49
N PRO A 334 -24.36 6.07 14.24
CA PRO A 334 -25.54 6.71 13.67
C PRO A 334 -25.20 8.10 13.10
N PHE A 335 -24.51 8.13 11.97
CA PHE A 335 -24.20 9.39 11.27
C PHE A 335 -25.48 10.05 10.77
N ILE A 336 -26.47 9.29 10.33
CA ILE A 336 -27.72 9.77 9.75
C ILE A 336 -28.86 9.28 10.64
N ASN A 337 -29.76 10.19 11.01
CA ASN A 337 -30.94 9.90 11.79
C ASN A 337 -32.19 10.32 11.01
N GLU A 338 -33.27 9.57 11.18
CA GLU A 338 -34.59 9.94 10.65
C GLU A 338 -35.17 11.09 11.48
N VAL A 339 -35.81 12.07 10.83
CA VAL A 339 -36.55 13.12 11.52
C VAL A 339 -37.81 12.48 12.12
N LYS A 340 -37.90 12.44 13.45
CA LYS A 340 -39.15 12.09 14.13
C LYS A 340 -40.14 13.22 13.86
N ASN A 341 -41.14 12.96 13.03
CA ASN A 341 -42.33 13.81 12.92
C ASN A 341 -43.31 13.49 14.04
#